data_AF-A0A7V1AP52-F1
#
_entry.id   AF-A0A7V1AP52-F1
#
_cell.length_a   1.000
_cell.length_b   1.000
_cell.length_c   1.000
_cell.angle_alpha   90.00
_cell.angle_beta   90.00
_cell.angle_gamma   90.00
#
_symmetry.space_group_name_H-M   'P 1'
#
loop_
_entity.id
_entity.type
_entity.pdbx_description
1 polymer ?
#
loop_
_entity_poly.entity_id
_entity_poly.type
_entity_poly.pdbx_seq_one_letter_code
_entity_poly.pdbx_strand_id
1 'polypeptide(L)'
;MLAKHPKGLKVLFLTEMWERFGFYTMLSVLVLYMTHVFGWDEHKMGQIYGLFLGFVYFTPLIGGWIADHILGYRRTIMLGAVTLAVGYSMLAVPNTTALFFYFGLVVIVIGNGLFKANISVLVGNLYPEDSPLKDESYNIFYMGINVGALMAPFAASFMRNTFSFNAAFAIAGAGMVISLITFELGKKYYLLEGAKPSEKPVQEIRLSKKQEKERVVALLTIFAIVIFFWMSFHQSGFALTLFADRSTKQIISPELYQVFNPMFILILTPVIVWFFALLRKRKKEPSTPGKIGIGMFLAGLAFSIMIVASLKGGNLDNGALSPSWLISTYFVMTIAELFLSPMGLSFVSKIAPERMRGTMMGGWFTATAIGNYLSGFIGSFYGTWRHSTFFAVLVLASLFSAFLVLLLLKRLKHATRSKIDKIEDELEAEALV
;
A
#
# COMPACT_ATOMS: atom_id res chain seq x y z
N MET A 1 17.79 -11.35 -14.34
CA MET A 1 17.40 -10.93 -12.97
C MET A 1 17.07 -12.15 -12.10
N LEU A 2 15.99 -12.90 -12.37
CA LEU A 2 15.53 -14.03 -11.51
C LEU A 2 16.44 -15.26 -11.37
N ALA A 3 17.43 -15.47 -12.24
CA ALA A 3 18.28 -16.67 -12.21
C ALA A 3 19.27 -16.72 -11.05
N LYS A 4 19.58 -15.56 -10.44
CA LYS A 4 20.50 -15.44 -9.30
C LYS A 4 19.82 -15.61 -7.94
N HIS A 5 18.49 -15.74 -7.92
CA HIS A 5 17.69 -15.85 -6.69
C HIS A 5 17.29 -17.30 -6.41
N PRO A 6 17.10 -17.68 -5.14
CA PRO A 6 16.47 -18.94 -4.75
C PRO A 6 15.18 -19.19 -5.52
N LYS A 7 14.92 -20.45 -5.88
CA LYS A 7 13.69 -20.85 -6.58
C LYS A 7 12.46 -20.55 -5.72
N GLY A 8 12.62 -20.56 -4.39
CA GLY A 8 11.61 -20.11 -3.44
C GLY A 8 11.06 -18.72 -3.76
N LEU A 9 11.88 -17.78 -4.26
CA LEU A 9 11.43 -16.43 -4.59
C LEU A 9 10.37 -16.45 -5.70
N LYS A 10 10.53 -17.29 -6.73
CA LYS A 10 9.56 -17.39 -7.82
C LYS A 10 8.22 -17.91 -7.34
N VAL A 11 8.23 -18.87 -6.41
CA VAL A 11 7.01 -19.39 -5.78
C VAL A 11 6.31 -18.28 -5.01
N LEU A 12 7.02 -17.61 -4.10
CA LEU A 12 6.43 -16.56 -3.26
C LEU A 12 5.95 -15.37 -4.09
N PHE A 13 6.69 -14.99 -5.14
CA PHE A 13 6.28 -14.00 -6.12
C PHE A 13 4.93 -14.35 -6.76
N LEU A 14 4.79 -15.57 -7.28
CA LEU A 14 3.56 -15.99 -7.96
C LEU A 14 2.39 -16.13 -6.98
N THR A 15 2.65 -16.66 -5.78
CA THR A 15 1.67 -16.73 -4.70
C THR A 15 1.15 -15.33 -4.33
N GLU A 16 2.03 -14.36 -4.12
CA GLU A 16 1.63 -12.97 -3.82
C GLU A 16 0.91 -12.33 -5.00
N MET A 17 1.42 -12.47 -6.23
CA MET A 17 0.82 -11.91 -7.43
C MET A 17 -0.66 -12.34 -7.58
N TRP A 18 -0.96 -13.62 -7.39
CA TRP A 18 -2.32 -14.16 -7.49
C TRP A 18 -3.23 -13.75 -6.33
N GLU A 19 -2.68 -13.63 -5.11
CA GLU A 19 -3.45 -13.12 -3.98
C GLU A 19 -3.78 -11.64 -4.16
N ARG A 20 -2.82 -10.82 -4.63
CA ARG A 20 -3.02 -9.42 -4.98
C ARG A 20 -4.00 -9.25 -6.14
N PHE A 21 -3.95 -10.13 -7.14
CA PHE A 21 -4.96 -10.19 -8.19
C PHE A 21 -6.36 -10.37 -7.59
N GLY A 22 -6.55 -11.31 -6.67
CA GLY A 22 -7.84 -11.51 -5.99
C GLY A 22 -8.28 -10.27 -5.21
N PHE A 23 -7.38 -9.74 -4.37
CA PHE A 23 -7.67 -8.57 -3.52
C PHE A 23 -8.05 -7.34 -4.34
N TYR A 24 -7.27 -6.99 -5.37
CA TYR A 24 -7.54 -5.82 -6.20
C TYR A 24 -8.72 -6.02 -7.13
N THR A 25 -9.03 -7.25 -7.55
CA THR A 25 -10.24 -7.54 -8.34
C THR A 25 -11.47 -7.21 -7.50
N MET A 26 -11.54 -7.75 -6.28
CA MET A 26 -12.63 -7.49 -5.33
C MET A 26 -12.71 -6.00 -4.99
N LEU A 27 -11.58 -5.38 -4.63
CA LEU A 27 -11.54 -3.97 -4.23
C LEU A 27 -12.00 -3.05 -5.36
N SER A 28 -11.66 -3.38 -6.63
CA SER A 28 -11.97 -2.53 -7.77
C SER A 28 -13.48 -2.36 -8.02
N VAL A 29 -14.27 -3.36 -7.65
CA VAL A 29 -15.73 -3.36 -7.81
C VAL A 29 -16.48 -3.19 -6.50
N LEU A 30 -15.80 -3.16 -5.34
CA LEU A 30 -16.44 -3.16 -4.02
C LEU A 30 -17.43 -1.99 -3.83
N VAL A 31 -16.99 -0.76 -4.13
CA VAL A 31 -17.83 0.44 -4.00
C VAL A 31 -18.94 0.46 -5.05
N LEU A 32 -18.65 0.01 -6.27
CA LEU A 32 -19.66 -0.12 -7.33
C LEU A 32 -20.72 -1.16 -6.96
N TYR A 33 -20.34 -2.27 -6.33
CA TYR A 33 -21.28 -3.28 -5.85
C TYR A 33 -22.21 -2.71 -4.77
N MET A 34 -21.66 -2.00 -3.78
CA MET A 34 -22.48 -1.36 -2.76
C MET A 34 -23.42 -0.29 -3.34
N THR A 35 -22.97 0.43 -4.39
CA THR A 35 -23.77 1.44 -5.10
C THR A 35 -24.90 0.77 -5.88
N HIS A 36 -24.58 -0.17 -6.77
CA HIS A 36 -25.51 -0.67 -7.79
C HIS A 36 -26.35 -1.86 -7.33
N VAL A 37 -25.89 -2.64 -6.34
CA VAL A 37 -26.62 -3.83 -5.85
C VAL A 37 -27.36 -3.53 -4.55
N PHE A 38 -26.74 -2.82 -3.62
CA PHE A 38 -27.39 -2.46 -2.35
C PHE A 38 -28.08 -1.10 -2.37
N GLY A 39 -27.74 -0.20 -3.30
CA GLY A 39 -28.30 1.14 -3.36
C GLY A 39 -27.95 1.99 -2.13
N TRP A 40 -26.82 1.72 -1.47
CA TRP A 40 -26.41 2.44 -0.27
C TRP A 40 -25.83 3.81 -0.61
N ASP A 41 -26.06 4.77 0.30
CA ASP A 41 -25.46 6.09 0.23
C ASP A 41 -23.96 6.07 0.53
N GLU A 42 -23.27 7.13 0.16
CA GLU A 42 -21.83 7.29 0.36
C GLU A 42 -21.48 7.28 1.84
N HIS A 43 -22.38 7.73 2.71
CA HIS A 43 -22.16 7.73 4.14
C HIS A 43 -21.88 6.31 4.65
N LYS A 44 -22.79 5.39 4.37
CA LYS A 44 -22.67 3.97 4.73
C LYS A 44 -21.55 3.29 3.97
N MET A 45 -21.43 3.51 2.66
CA MET A 45 -20.35 2.92 1.86
C MET A 45 -18.96 3.35 2.36
N GLY A 46 -18.79 4.62 2.72
CA GLY A 46 -17.56 5.19 3.24
C GLY A 46 -17.16 4.55 4.57
N GLN A 47 -18.10 4.36 5.50
CA GLN A 47 -17.83 3.67 6.76
C GLN A 47 -17.38 2.22 6.54
N ILE A 48 -18.07 1.47 5.68
CA ILE A 48 -17.72 0.08 5.37
C ILE A 48 -16.34 0.02 4.70
N TYR A 49 -16.10 0.85 3.69
CA TYR A 49 -14.83 0.89 2.97
C TYR A 49 -13.66 1.24 3.87
N GLY A 50 -13.82 2.27 4.72
CA GLY A 50 -12.81 2.73 5.66
C GLY A 50 -12.50 1.70 6.74
N LEU A 51 -13.52 1.09 7.36
CA LEU A 51 -13.33 0.02 8.35
C LEU A 51 -12.66 -1.19 7.72
N PHE A 52 -13.14 -1.63 6.55
CA PHE A 52 -12.56 -2.76 5.83
C PHE A 52 -11.08 -2.55 5.55
N LEU A 53 -10.70 -1.43 4.92
CA LEU A 53 -9.30 -1.16 4.63
C LEU A 53 -8.47 -0.90 5.90
N GLY A 54 -9.02 -0.18 6.88
CA GLY A 54 -8.37 0.03 8.17
C GLY A 54 -7.97 -1.29 8.81
N PHE A 55 -8.88 -2.26 8.87
CA PHE A 55 -8.56 -3.58 9.39
C PHE A 55 -7.64 -4.41 8.49
N VAL A 56 -7.76 -4.34 7.16
CA VAL A 56 -6.82 -4.99 6.22
C VAL A 56 -5.36 -4.57 6.46
N TYR A 57 -5.10 -3.35 6.93
CA TYR A 57 -3.76 -2.89 7.27
C TYR A 57 -3.39 -3.07 8.75
N PHE A 58 -4.37 -3.22 9.65
CA PHE A 58 -4.13 -3.44 11.07
C PHE A 58 -3.93 -4.92 11.46
N THR A 59 -4.78 -5.82 10.96
CA THR A 59 -4.75 -7.26 11.32
C THR A 59 -3.47 -8.00 10.92
N PRO A 60 -2.65 -7.57 9.93
CA PRO A 60 -1.35 -8.19 9.68
C PRO A 60 -0.40 -8.19 10.89
N LEU A 61 -0.55 -7.25 11.82
CA LEU A 61 0.21 -7.23 13.07
C LEU A 61 -0.13 -8.44 13.96
N ILE A 62 -1.42 -8.78 14.02
CA ILE A 62 -1.92 -9.93 14.78
C ILE A 62 -1.45 -11.22 14.08
N GLY A 63 -1.57 -11.29 12.75
CA GLY A 63 -1.13 -12.45 11.99
C GLY A 63 0.37 -12.70 12.07
N GLY A 64 1.19 -11.65 12.11
CA GLY A 64 2.63 -11.76 12.36
C GLY A 64 2.92 -12.35 13.73
N TRP A 65 2.27 -11.82 14.78
CA TRP A 65 2.42 -12.34 16.14
C TRP A 65 2.04 -13.82 16.27
N ILE A 66 0.93 -14.24 15.63
CA ILE A 66 0.51 -15.65 15.59
C ILE A 66 1.55 -16.53 14.91
N ALA A 67 2.15 -16.06 13.81
CA ALA A 67 3.17 -16.81 13.09
C ALA A 67 4.44 -16.97 13.92
N ASP A 68 4.86 -15.92 14.64
CA ASP A 68 6.07 -15.91 15.45
C ASP A 68 5.96 -16.81 16.70
N HIS A 69 4.78 -16.87 17.32
CA HIS A 69 4.62 -17.48 18.65
C HIS A 69 3.80 -18.78 18.69
N ILE A 70 2.96 -19.04 17.68
CA ILE A 70 1.96 -20.12 17.76
C ILE A 70 2.08 -21.11 16.60
N LEU A 71 1.89 -20.65 15.36
CA LEU A 71 1.65 -21.55 14.22
C LEU A 71 2.83 -21.69 13.26
N GLY A 72 3.78 -20.76 13.29
CA GLY A 72 4.80 -20.62 12.26
C GLY A 72 4.27 -19.97 10.97
N TYR A 73 5.15 -19.36 10.19
CA TYR A 73 4.77 -18.59 8.98
C TYR A 73 3.98 -19.41 7.96
N ARG A 74 4.42 -20.63 7.62
CA ARG A 74 3.75 -21.44 6.59
C ARG A 74 2.30 -21.77 6.95
N ARG A 75 2.04 -22.26 8.15
CA ARG A 75 0.67 -22.64 8.58
C ARG A 75 -0.23 -21.41 8.66
N THR A 76 0.31 -20.29 9.15
CA THR A 76 -0.42 -19.03 9.23
C THR A 76 -0.81 -18.51 7.84
N ILE A 77 0.11 -18.56 6.87
CA ILE A 77 -0.16 -18.19 5.47
C ILE A 77 -1.20 -19.12 4.85
N MET A 78 -1.09 -20.44 5.05
CA MET A 78 -2.08 -21.40 4.53
C MET A 78 -3.48 -21.13 5.09
N LEU A 79 -3.59 -20.90 6.41
CA LEU A 79 -4.86 -20.56 7.04
C LEU A 79 -5.41 -19.26 6.44
N GLY A 80 -4.57 -18.22 6.34
CA GLY A 80 -4.97 -16.95 5.73
C GLY A 80 -5.45 -17.09 4.28
N ALA A 81 -4.74 -17.88 3.48
CA ALA A 81 -5.08 -18.15 2.08
C ALA A 81 -6.43 -18.87 1.93
N VAL A 82 -6.69 -19.89 2.74
CA VAL A 82 -7.98 -20.60 2.76
C VAL A 82 -9.09 -19.66 3.21
N THR A 83 -8.86 -18.89 4.28
CA THR A 83 -9.83 -17.91 4.78
C THR A 83 -10.16 -16.84 3.73
N LEU A 84 -9.17 -16.32 3.00
CA LEU A 84 -9.40 -15.40 1.87
C LEU A 84 -10.25 -16.03 0.77
N ALA A 85 -9.94 -17.27 0.38
CA ALA A 85 -10.71 -17.98 -0.65
C ALA A 85 -12.18 -18.16 -0.24
N VAL A 86 -12.43 -18.50 1.03
CA VAL A 86 -13.78 -18.56 1.59
C VAL A 86 -14.45 -17.20 1.53
N GLY A 87 -13.78 -16.14 1.99
CA GLY A 87 -14.33 -14.79 1.98
C GLY A 87 -14.73 -14.30 0.58
N TYR A 88 -13.89 -14.52 -0.44
CA TYR A 88 -14.24 -14.20 -1.83
C TYR A 88 -15.39 -15.06 -2.34
N SER A 89 -15.43 -16.34 -1.99
CA SER A 89 -16.52 -17.25 -2.37
C SER A 89 -17.85 -16.81 -1.76
N MET A 90 -17.83 -16.27 -0.53
CA MET A 90 -19.03 -15.68 0.08
C MET A 90 -19.52 -14.47 -0.70
N LEU A 91 -18.63 -13.57 -1.12
CA LEU A 91 -19.03 -12.45 -1.98
C LEU A 91 -19.50 -12.91 -3.36
N ALA A 92 -19.00 -14.05 -3.85
CA ALA A 92 -19.39 -14.62 -5.14
C ALA A 92 -20.79 -15.25 -5.16
N VAL A 93 -21.38 -15.58 -4.01
CA VAL A 93 -22.76 -16.08 -3.96
C VAL A 93 -23.72 -14.90 -4.14
N PRO A 94 -24.59 -14.91 -5.17
CA PRO A 94 -25.60 -13.88 -5.34
C PRO A 94 -26.55 -13.86 -4.14
N ASN A 95 -26.42 -12.86 -3.28
CA ASN A 95 -27.28 -12.67 -2.12
C ASN A 95 -27.44 -11.17 -1.85
N THR A 96 -28.68 -10.71 -1.69
CA THR A 96 -29.03 -9.32 -1.38
C THR A 96 -29.09 -9.04 0.14
N THR A 97 -28.82 -10.05 0.97
CA THR A 97 -28.74 -9.88 2.42
C THR A 97 -27.40 -9.27 2.79
N ALA A 98 -27.42 -8.03 3.30
CA ALA A 98 -26.25 -7.29 3.74
C ALA A 98 -25.35 -8.06 4.74
N LEU A 99 -25.95 -8.91 5.57
CA LEU A 99 -25.24 -9.69 6.58
C LEU A 99 -24.19 -10.63 5.96
N PHE A 100 -24.51 -11.28 4.84
CA PHE A 100 -23.60 -12.21 4.17
C PHE A 100 -22.40 -11.47 3.57
N PHE A 101 -22.66 -10.29 2.99
CA PHE A 101 -21.63 -9.39 2.50
C PHE A 101 -20.70 -8.92 3.63
N TYR A 102 -21.23 -8.47 4.77
CA TYR A 102 -20.40 -8.04 5.90
C TYR A 102 -19.56 -9.18 6.46
N PHE A 103 -20.13 -10.38 6.60
CA PHE A 103 -19.37 -11.53 7.05
C PHE A 103 -18.26 -11.90 6.07
N GLY A 104 -18.53 -11.85 4.76
CA GLY A 104 -17.51 -12.02 3.72
C GLY A 104 -16.35 -11.03 3.87
N LEU A 105 -16.63 -9.75 4.10
CA LEU A 105 -15.59 -8.73 4.33
C LEU A 105 -14.76 -9.01 5.61
N VAL A 106 -15.40 -9.43 6.71
CA VAL A 106 -14.69 -9.79 7.94
C VAL A 106 -13.79 -11.00 7.73
N VAL A 107 -14.29 -12.03 7.02
CA VAL A 107 -13.50 -13.21 6.67
C VAL A 107 -12.29 -12.81 5.81
N ILE A 108 -12.46 -11.92 4.83
CA ILE A 108 -11.35 -11.39 4.03
C ILE A 108 -10.33 -10.64 4.89
N VAL A 109 -10.78 -9.80 5.82
CA VAL A 109 -9.91 -9.06 6.77
C VAL A 109 -9.06 -10.03 7.62
N ILE A 110 -9.66 -11.09 8.14
CA ILE A 110 -8.96 -12.11 8.94
C ILE A 110 -7.94 -12.84 8.06
N GLY A 111 -8.37 -13.32 6.89
CA GLY A 111 -7.51 -14.05 5.97
C GLY A 111 -6.30 -13.23 5.51
N ASN A 112 -6.52 -11.97 5.13
CA ASN A 112 -5.47 -11.03 4.77
C ASN A 112 -4.50 -10.77 5.95
N GLY A 113 -5.03 -10.64 7.18
CA GLY A 113 -4.20 -10.47 8.36
C GLY A 113 -3.22 -11.62 8.59
N LEU A 114 -3.68 -12.86 8.38
CA LEU A 114 -2.86 -14.06 8.51
C LEU A 114 -1.88 -14.25 7.34
N PHE A 115 -2.20 -13.73 6.14
CA PHE A 115 -1.40 -13.93 4.93
C PHE A 115 -0.30 -12.88 4.76
N LYS A 116 -0.66 -11.60 4.75
CA LYS A 116 0.11 -10.50 4.13
C LYS A 116 1.47 -10.22 4.79
N ALA A 117 1.51 -10.10 6.11
CA ALA A 117 2.78 -9.87 6.82
C ALA A 117 3.71 -11.08 6.70
N ASN A 118 3.15 -12.28 6.78
CA ASN A 118 3.90 -13.51 6.93
C ASN A 118 4.59 -13.96 5.63
N ILE A 119 3.94 -13.78 4.48
CA ILE A 119 4.56 -14.12 3.19
C ILE A 119 5.75 -13.21 2.87
N SER A 120 5.68 -11.93 3.25
CA SER A 120 6.80 -10.98 3.11
C SER A 120 7.99 -11.36 4.00
N VAL A 121 7.74 -11.93 5.18
CA VAL A 121 8.79 -12.47 6.06
C VAL A 121 9.43 -13.72 5.44
N LEU A 122 8.63 -14.63 4.86
CA LEU A 122 9.18 -15.80 4.15
C LEU A 122 10.13 -15.41 3.01
N VAL A 123 9.85 -14.34 2.27
CA VAL A 123 10.76 -13.83 1.22
C VAL A 123 12.11 -13.45 1.84
N GLY A 124 12.09 -12.72 2.96
CA GLY A 124 13.30 -12.33 3.68
C GLY A 124 14.10 -13.51 4.22
N ASN A 125 13.40 -14.58 4.63
CA ASN A 125 14.00 -15.80 5.18
C ASN A 125 14.67 -16.69 4.11
N LEU A 126 14.48 -16.41 2.81
CA LEU A 126 15.22 -17.09 1.73
C LEU A 126 16.69 -16.68 1.65
N TYR A 127 17.09 -15.63 2.37
CA TYR A 127 18.41 -15.03 2.26
C TYR A 127 19.06 -14.86 3.65
N PRO A 128 20.38 -15.07 3.76
CA PRO A 128 21.14 -14.63 4.92
C PRO A 128 20.95 -13.13 5.19
N GLU A 129 21.10 -12.70 6.45
CA GLU A 129 20.83 -11.30 6.83
C GLU A 129 21.65 -10.26 6.07
N ASP A 130 22.89 -10.59 5.70
CA ASP A 130 23.87 -9.74 5.03
C ASP A 130 23.85 -9.87 3.50
N SER A 131 22.92 -10.66 2.93
CA SER A 131 22.89 -10.90 1.50
C SER A 131 22.48 -9.65 0.70
N PRO A 132 23.30 -9.18 -0.26
CA PRO A 132 22.93 -8.06 -1.13
C PRO A 132 21.73 -8.39 -2.04
N LEU A 133 21.41 -9.68 -2.22
CA LEU A 133 20.27 -10.15 -3.01
C LEU A 133 18.94 -10.01 -2.26
N LYS A 134 18.96 -9.83 -0.93
CA LYS A 134 17.76 -9.71 -0.11
C LYS A 134 16.97 -8.44 -0.47
N ASP A 135 17.63 -7.31 -0.60
CA ASP A 135 16.99 -6.05 -1.01
C ASP A 135 16.44 -6.13 -2.44
N GLU A 136 17.19 -6.74 -3.37
CA GLU A 136 16.71 -6.97 -4.75
C GLU A 136 15.47 -7.88 -4.77
N SER A 137 15.41 -8.88 -3.88
CA SER A 137 14.28 -9.80 -3.79
C SER A 137 12.97 -9.12 -3.40
N TYR A 138 13.00 -8.13 -2.51
CA TYR A 138 11.82 -7.35 -2.15
C TYR A 138 11.32 -6.49 -3.31
N ASN A 139 12.22 -5.95 -4.14
CA ASN A 139 11.83 -5.24 -5.36
C ASN A 139 11.17 -6.19 -6.36
N ILE A 140 11.70 -7.40 -6.54
CA ILE A 140 11.10 -8.42 -7.38
C ILE A 140 9.72 -8.82 -6.85
N PHE A 141 9.61 -9.09 -5.55
CA PHE A 141 8.34 -9.40 -4.89
C PHE A 141 7.31 -8.27 -5.09
N TYR A 142 7.74 -7.01 -4.95
CA TYR A 142 6.90 -5.83 -5.18
C TYR A 142 6.44 -5.68 -6.64
N MET A 143 7.25 -6.10 -7.62
CA MET A 143 6.77 -6.17 -9.01
C MET A 143 5.60 -7.15 -9.15
N GLY A 144 5.61 -8.27 -8.42
CA GLY A 144 4.52 -9.26 -8.43
C GLY A 144 3.20 -8.66 -7.93
N ILE A 145 3.28 -7.85 -6.87
CA ILE A 145 2.11 -7.11 -6.35
C ILE A 145 1.51 -6.21 -7.44
N ASN A 146 2.35 -5.46 -8.15
CA ASN A 146 1.90 -4.54 -9.20
C ASN A 146 1.36 -5.26 -10.44
N VAL A 147 1.94 -6.40 -10.82
CA VAL A 147 1.43 -7.22 -11.93
C VAL A 147 0.04 -7.77 -11.58
N GLY A 148 -0.16 -8.29 -10.37
CA GLY A 148 -1.48 -8.74 -9.90
C GLY A 148 -2.51 -7.61 -9.89
N ALA A 149 -2.11 -6.44 -9.35
CA ALA A 149 -2.95 -5.24 -9.33
C ALA A 149 -3.28 -4.70 -10.72
N LEU A 150 -2.38 -4.84 -11.71
CA LEU A 150 -2.61 -4.44 -13.09
C LEU A 150 -3.66 -5.32 -13.77
N MET A 151 -3.57 -6.63 -13.58
CA MET A 151 -4.47 -7.60 -14.20
C MET A 151 -5.88 -7.58 -13.59
N ALA A 152 -5.97 -7.24 -12.30
CA ALA A 152 -7.19 -7.35 -11.50
C ALA A 152 -8.39 -6.56 -12.07
N PRO A 153 -8.30 -5.24 -12.34
CA PRO A 153 -9.48 -4.51 -12.81
C PRO A 153 -9.91 -4.91 -14.22
N PHE A 154 -9.00 -5.41 -15.07
CA PHE A 154 -9.38 -5.99 -16.36
C PHE A 154 -10.25 -7.22 -16.17
N ALA A 155 -9.86 -8.14 -15.28
CA ALA A 155 -10.67 -9.31 -14.95
C ALA A 155 -12.00 -8.90 -14.31
N ALA A 156 -11.97 -7.97 -13.35
CA ALA A 156 -13.18 -7.48 -12.69
C ALA A 156 -14.17 -6.87 -13.68
N SER A 157 -13.68 -6.03 -14.61
CA SER A 157 -14.51 -5.38 -15.60
C SER A 157 -15.09 -6.35 -16.61
N PHE A 158 -14.27 -7.28 -17.12
CA PHE A 158 -14.74 -8.35 -18.01
C PHE A 158 -15.85 -9.19 -17.34
N MET A 159 -15.62 -9.65 -16.11
CA MET A 159 -16.59 -10.48 -15.39
C MET A 159 -17.87 -9.74 -15.02
N ARG A 160 -17.75 -8.47 -14.59
CA ARG A 160 -18.90 -7.62 -14.25
C ARG A 160 -19.77 -7.34 -15.47
N ASN A 161 -19.16 -6.90 -16.57
CA ASN A 161 -19.89 -6.50 -17.78
C ASN A 161 -20.48 -7.68 -18.54
N THR A 162 -19.87 -8.87 -18.45
CA THR A 162 -20.33 -10.07 -19.16
C THR A 162 -21.32 -10.89 -18.33
N PHE A 163 -21.15 -10.94 -17.00
CA PHE A 163 -21.91 -11.83 -16.12
C PHE A 163 -22.58 -11.09 -14.96
N SER A 164 -21.81 -10.67 -13.95
CA SER A 164 -22.32 -9.97 -12.77
C SER A 164 -21.18 -9.49 -11.87
N PHE A 165 -21.49 -8.61 -10.91
CA PHE A 165 -20.56 -8.28 -9.82
C PHE A 165 -20.11 -9.50 -9.02
N ASN A 166 -21.03 -10.43 -8.72
CA ASN A 166 -20.72 -11.67 -8.02
C ASN A 166 -19.73 -12.54 -8.79
N ALA A 167 -19.79 -12.54 -10.13
CA ALA A 167 -18.81 -13.21 -10.97
C ALA A 167 -17.41 -12.57 -10.89
N ALA A 168 -17.32 -11.24 -10.69
CA ALA A 168 -16.05 -10.58 -10.40
C ALA A 168 -15.47 -10.99 -9.02
N PHE A 169 -16.32 -11.22 -8.02
CA PHE A 169 -15.86 -11.82 -6.75
C PHE A 169 -15.46 -13.30 -6.91
N ALA A 170 -16.13 -14.04 -7.81
CA ALA A 170 -15.76 -15.43 -8.11
C ALA A 170 -14.36 -15.54 -8.75
N ILE A 171 -14.03 -14.68 -9.73
CA ILE A 171 -12.70 -14.68 -10.34
C ILE A 171 -11.62 -14.23 -9.35
N ALA A 172 -11.95 -13.34 -8.41
CA ALA A 172 -11.06 -13.01 -7.29
C ALA A 172 -10.77 -14.23 -6.42
N GLY A 173 -11.79 -15.02 -6.08
CA GLY A 173 -11.67 -16.30 -5.37
C GLY A 173 -10.83 -17.32 -6.13
N ALA A 174 -11.02 -17.45 -7.45
CA ALA A 174 -10.22 -18.32 -8.29
C ALA A 174 -8.73 -17.94 -8.26
N GLY A 175 -8.41 -16.65 -8.32
CA GLY A 175 -7.04 -16.15 -8.14
C GLY A 175 -6.44 -16.57 -6.80
N MET A 176 -7.20 -16.44 -5.73
CA MET A 176 -6.76 -16.88 -4.39
C MET A 176 -6.52 -18.40 -4.31
N VAL A 177 -7.35 -19.21 -4.96
CA VAL A 177 -7.14 -20.67 -5.05
C VAL A 177 -5.85 -20.99 -5.82
N ILE A 178 -5.58 -20.29 -6.93
CA ILE A 178 -4.32 -20.46 -7.68
C ILE A 178 -3.12 -20.06 -6.81
N SER A 179 -3.23 -18.98 -6.02
CA SER A 179 -2.21 -18.57 -5.06
C SER A 179 -1.92 -19.68 -4.03
N LEU A 180 -2.97 -20.26 -3.44
CA LEU A 180 -2.86 -21.37 -2.48
C LEU A 180 -2.21 -22.62 -3.10
N ILE A 181 -2.64 -23.03 -4.30
CA ILE A 181 -2.06 -24.17 -5.02
C ILE A 181 -0.58 -23.92 -5.32
N THR A 182 -0.24 -22.71 -5.78
CA THR A 182 1.14 -22.32 -6.07
C THR A 182 2.00 -22.41 -4.81
N PHE A 183 1.49 -21.91 -3.68
CA PHE A 183 2.18 -21.95 -2.39
C PHE A 183 2.40 -23.38 -1.89
N GLU A 184 1.39 -24.25 -2.03
CA GLU A 184 1.48 -25.63 -1.54
C GLU A 184 2.40 -26.49 -2.41
N LEU A 185 2.27 -26.42 -3.74
CA LEU A 185 3.12 -27.16 -4.67
C LEU A 185 4.58 -26.69 -4.63
N GLY A 186 4.80 -25.40 -4.37
CA GLY A 186 6.12 -24.81 -4.29
C GLY A 186 6.85 -24.99 -2.95
N LYS A 187 6.25 -25.66 -1.96
CA LYS A 187 6.76 -25.73 -0.57
C LYS A 187 8.20 -26.21 -0.43
N LYS A 188 8.61 -27.17 -1.26
CA LYS A 188 9.98 -27.70 -1.22
C LYS A 188 11.01 -26.62 -1.53
N TYR A 189 10.68 -25.60 -2.33
CA TYR A 189 11.64 -24.57 -2.73
C TYR A 189 11.84 -23.52 -1.63
N TYR A 190 10.78 -23.04 -0.96
CA TYR A 190 10.95 -22.02 0.09
C TYR A 190 11.23 -22.59 1.48
N LEU A 191 11.02 -23.89 1.71
CA LEU A 191 11.38 -24.52 3.00
C LEU A 191 12.83 -25.02 3.04
N LEU A 192 13.37 -25.51 1.92
CA LEU A 192 14.73 -26.07 1.88
C LEU A 192 15.80 -25.00 1.60
N GLU A 193 15.43 -23.92 0.92
CA GLU A 193 16.34 -22.84 0.55
C GLU A 193 16.30 -21.67 1.56
N GLY A 194 15.60 -21.84 2.70
CA GLY A 194 15.59 -20.86 3.78
C GLY A 194 16.97 -20.74 4.43
N ALA A 195 17.44 -19.51 4.62
CA ALA A 195 18.70 -19.26 5.30
C ALA A 195 18.59 -19.64 6.77
N LYS A 196 19.61 -20.36 7.28
CA LYS A 196 19.80 -20.51 8.72
C LYS A 196 20.13 -19.12 9.31
N PRO A 197 19.66 -18.80 10.54
CA PRO A 197 20.02 -17.56 11.21
C PRO A 197 21.53 -17.36 11.21
N SER A 198 22.00 -16.15 10.93
CA SER A 198 23.43 -15.81 11.04
C SER A 198 23.88 -15.98 12.49
N GLU A 199 24.89 -16.81 12.73
CA GLU A 199 25.53 -16.97 14.05
C GLU A 199 26.48 -15.82 14.40
N LYS A 200 26.78 -14.91 13.45
CA LYS A 200 27.67 -13.78 13.71
C LYS A 200 26.91 -12.71 14.51
N PRO A 201 27.36 -12.37 15.73
CA PRO A 201 26.79 -11.25 16.46
C PRO A 201 27.04 -9.98 15.65
N VAL A 202 25.97 -9.35 15.17
CA VAL A 202 26.04 -8.01 14.59
C VAL A 202 26.56 -7.11 15.70
N GLN A 203 27.71 -6.47 15.51
CA GLN A 203 28.25 -5.50 16.46
C GLN A 203 27.22 -4.38 16.67
N GLU A 204 26.54 -4.40 17.82
CA GLU A 204 25.54 -3.41 18.19
C GLU A 204 26.23 -2.07 18.49
N ILE A 205 26.19 -1.14 17.54
CA ILE A 205 26.46 0.26 17.84
C ILE A 205 25.27 0.78 18.67
N ARG A 206 25.46 0.81 20.00
CA ARG A 206 24.47 1.32 20.96
C ARG A 206 24.33 2.83 20.82
N LEU A 207 23.14 3.28 20.44
CA LEU A 207 22.80 4.70 20.40
C LEU A 207 22.67 5.26 21.82
N SER A 208 22.99 6.54 22.00
CA SER A 208 22.65 7.21 23.27
C SER A 208 21.13 7.32 23.43
N LYS A 209 20.63 7.36 24.67
CA LYS A 209 19.19 7.53 24.96
C LYS A 209 18.60 8.77 24.27
N LYS A 210 19.38 9.84 24.12
CA LYS A 210 18.98 11.06 23.42
C LYS A 210 18.78 10.80 21.93
N GLN A 211 19.74 10.13 21.27
CA GLN A 211 19.66 9.79 19.85
C GLN A 211 18.48 8.82 19.56
N GLU A 212 18.23 7.84 20.44
CA GLU A 212 17.06 6.96 20.32
C GLU A 212 15.75 7.74 20.38
N LYS A 213 15.61 8.64 21.38
CA LYS A 213 14.42 9.49 21.52
C LYS A 213 14.19 10.36 20.30
N GLU A 214 15.25 10.97 19.75
CA GLU A 214 15.17 11.79 18.53
C GLU A 214 14.68 10.99 17.32
N ARG A 215 15.19 9.75 17.15
CA ARG A 215 14.77 8.84 16.07
C ARG A 215 13.32 8.41 16.21
N VAL A 216 12.90 8.04 17.42
CA VAL A 216 11.50 7.68 17.70
C VAL A 216 10.56 8.85 17.42
N VAL A 217 10.90 10.06 17.89
CA VAL A 217 10.08 11.26 17.60
C VAL A 217 10.02 11.54 16.10
N ALA A 218 11.12 11.39 15.37
CA ALA A 218 11.14 11.56 13.91
C ALA A 218 10.23 10.53 13.20
N LEU A 219 10.28 9.26 13.63
CA LEU A 219 9.40 8.21 13.09
C LEU A 219 7.92 8.49 13.35
N LEU A 220 7.56 8.83 14.60
CA LEU A 220 6.17 9.18 14.95
C LEU A 220 5.67 10.40 14.15
N THR A 221 6.55 11.38 13.91
CA THR A 221 6.24 12.53 13.06
C THR A 221 5.94 12.10 11.63
N ILE A 222 6.78 11.24 11.04
CA ILE A 222 6.55 10.69 9.70
C ILE A 222 5.26 9.88 9.67
N PHE A 223 4.97 9.07 10.68
CA PHE A 223 3.73 8.30 10.80
C PHE A 223 2.49 9.21 10.76
N ALA A 224 2.51 10.31 11.52
CA ALA A 224 1.43 11.29 11.49
C ALA A 224 1.24 11.93 10.11
N ILE A 225 2.33 12.20 9.38
CA ILE A 225 2.30 12.82 8.05
C ILE A 225 1.74 11.86 7.00
N VAL A 226 2.15 10.59 7.02
CA VAL A 226 1.72 9.60 6.02
C VAL A 226 0.27 9.14 6.20
N ILE A 227 -0.34 9.35 7.37
CA ILE A 227 -1.79 9.14 7.56
C ILE A 227 -2.59 9.91 6.49
N PHE A 228 -2.25 11.18 6.27
CA PHE A 228 -2.93 12.02 5.28
C PHE A 228 -2.65 11.59 3.83
N PHE A 229 -1.47 11.03 3.58
CA PHE A 229 -1.17 10.42 2.29
C PHE A 229 -2.12 9.27 2.01
N TRP A 230 -2.20 8.30 2.92
CA TRP A 230 -3.01 7.10 2.73
C TRP A 230 -4.52 7.39 2.73
N MET A 231 -4.94 8.41 3.49
CA MET A 231 -6.30 8.95 3.43
C MET A 231 -6.65 9.46 2.04
N SER A 232 -5.73 10.17 1.39
CA SER A 232 -5.96 10.73 0.05
C SER A 232 -5.77 9.67 -1.03
N PHE A 233 -4.73 8.85 -0.94
CA PHE A 233 -4.38 7.82 -1.92
C PHE A 233 -5.48 6.76 -2.11
N HIS A 234 -6.09 6.28 -1.03
CA HIS A 234 -7.15 5.28 -1.12
C HIS A 234 -8.51 5.82 -1.53
N GLN A 235 -8.63 7.13 -1.83
CA GLN A 235 -9.78 7.64 -2.59
C GLN A 235 -9.83 7.08 -4.01
N SER A 236 -8.74 6.49 -4.50
CA SER A 236 -8.67 5.78 -5.77
C SER A 236 -9.67 4.63 -5.90
N GLY A 237 -10.02 3.95 -4.79
CA GLY A 237 -11.04 2.90 -4.79
C GLY A 237 -12.42 3.39 -4.35
N PHE A 238 -12.56 4.65 -3.95
CA PHE A 238 -13.81 5.23 -3.46
C PHE A 238 -14.24 6.44 -4.32
N ALA A 239 -13.81 7.66 -3.97
CA ALA A 239 -14.26 8.88 -4.64
C ALA A 239 -13.91 8.92 -6.13
N LEU A 240 -12.71 8.48 -6.53
CA LEU A 240 -12.34 8.46 -7.95
C LEU A 240 -13.13 7.40 -8.74
N THR A 241 -13.47 6.27 -8.10
CA THR A 241 -14.35 5.25 -8.68
C THR A 241 -15.77 5.80 -8.89
N LEU A 242 -16.33 6.48 -7.88
CA LEU A 242 -17.65 7.12 -7.99
C LEU A 242 -17.65 8.25 -9.03
N PHE A 243 -16.58 9.05 -9.09
CA PHE A 243 -16.43 10.08 -10.11
C PHE A 243 -16.33 9.50 -11.53
N ALA A 244 -15.67 8.34 -11.68
CA ALA A 244 -15.62 7.61 -12.94
C ALA A 244 -17.00 7.08 -13.35
N ASP A 245 -17.78 6.59 -12.38
CA ASP A 245 -19.13 6.05 -12.59
C ASP A 245 -20.15 7.13 -12.94
N ARG A 246 -20.10 8.28 -12.27
CA ARG A 246 -21.19 9.27 -12.30
C ARG A 246 -20.86 10.60 -13.00
N SER A 247 -19.60 11.01 -12.98
CA SER A 247 -19.14 12.34 -13.46
C SER A 247 -18.25 12.26 -14.71
N THR A 248 -18.08 11.07 -15.31
CA THR A 248 -17.17 10.86 -16.45
C THR A 248 -17.87 10.13 -17.59
N LYS A 249 -17.50 10.43 -18.84
CA LYS A 249 -17.97 9.65 -20.00
C LYS A 249 -17.54 8.20 -19.84
N GLN A 250 -18.51 7.29 -19.81
CA GLN A 250 -18.30 5.84 -19.62
C GLN A 250 -17.75 5.13 -20.89
N ILE A 251 -16.73 5.71 -21.51
CA ILE A 251 -15.93 5.06 -22.57
C ILE A 251 -15.02 3.99 -21.95
N ILE A 252 -14.59 4.23 -20.71
CA ILE A 252 -13.82 3.31 -19.87
C ILE A 252 -14.72 2.94 -18.70
N SER A 253 -14.85 1.65 -18.40
CA SER A 253 -15.62 1.18 -17.23
C SER A 253 -15.01 1.74 -15.93
N PRO A 254 -15.81 2.13 -14.92
CA PRO A 254 -15.32 2.83 -13.74
C PRO A 254 -14.19 2.11 -12.98
N GLU A 255 -14.31 0.79 -12.82
CA GLU A 255 -13.31 -0.05 -12.16
C GLU A 255 -11.97 -0.08 -12.91
N LEU A 256 -11.95 0.09 -14.24
CA LEU A 256 -10.72 0.05 -15.05
C LEU A 256 -9.80 1.25 -14.80
N TYR A 257 -10.30 2.36 -14.25
CA TYR A 257 -9.42 3.49 -13.91
C TYR A 257 -8.37 3.11 -12.87
N GLN A 258 -8.62 2.08 -12.05
CA GLN A 258 -7.66 1.60 -11.05
C GLN A 258 -6.43 0.93 -11.69
N VAL A 259 -6.49 0.51 -12.97
CA VAL A 259 -5.33 -0.03 -13.72
C VAL A 259 -4.22 1.02 -13.88
N PHE A 260 -4.59 2.30 -14.00
CA PHE A 260 -3.62 3.36 -14.28
C PHE A 260 -2.55 3.47 -13.19
N ASN A 261 -2.89 3.21 -11.92
CA ASN A 261 -1.90 3.25 -10.85
C ASN A 261 -0.77 2.20 -11.01
N PRO A 262 -1.02 0.88 -10.98
CA PRO A 262 0.02 -0.12 -11.16
C PRO A 262 0.69 -0.05 -12.54
N MET A 263 -0.05 0.34 -13.59
CA MET A 263 0.54 0.56 -14.92
C MET A 263 1.61 1.67 -14.88
N PHE A 264 1.28 2.83 -14.31
CA PHE A 264 2.23 3.92 -14.16
C PHE A 264 3.36 3.57 -13.19
N ILE A 265 3.13 2.77 -12.15
CA ILE A 265 4.22 2.29 -11.27
C ILE A 265 5.24 1.51 -12.11
N LEU A 266 4.80 0.54 -12.89
CA LEU A 266 5.68 -0.31 -13.70
C LEU A 266 6.45 0.50 -14.76
N ILE A 267 5.79 1.47 -15.41
CA ILE A 267 6.40 2.32 -16.45
C ILE A 267 7.36 3.35 -15.84
N LEU A 268 6.97 4.01 -14.75
CA LEU A 268 7.69 5.17 -14.21
C LEU A 268 8.78 4.78 -13.20
N THR A 269 8.72 3.60 -12.57
CA THR A 269 9.74 3.18 -11.61
C THR A 269 11.17 3.23 -12.19
N PRO A 270 11.47 2.66 -13.38
CA PRO A 270 12.80 2.78 -13.97
C PRO A 270 13.23 4.23 -14.20
N VAL A 271 12.29 5.09 -14.61
CA VAL A 271 12.53 6.52 -14.88
C VAL A 271 12.88 7.27 -13.60
N ILE A 272 12.11 7.06 -12.52
CA ILE A 272 12.33 7.69 -11.22
C ILE A 272 13.63 7.21 -10.59
N VAL A 273 13.93 5.91 -10.66
CA VAL A 273 15.21 5.35 -10.18
C VAL A 273 16.39 5.96 -10.93
N TRP A 274 16.31 6.05 -12.27
CA TRP A 274 17.33 6.70 -13.09
C TRP A 274 17.50 8.19 -12.73
N PHE A 275 16.39 8.92 -12.56
CA PHE A 275 16.41 10.32 -12.16
C PHE A 275 17.11 10.53 -10.81
N PHE A 276 16.81 9.71 -9.80
CA PHE A 276 17.51 9.79 -8.52
C PHE A 276 18.98 9.38 -8.61
N ALA A 277 19.33 8.42 -9.46
CA ALA A 277 20.73 8.08 -9.71
C ALA A 277 21.51 9.26 -10.31
N LEU A 278 20.92 10.05 -11.21
CA LEU A 278 21.51 11.28 -11.73
C LEU A 278 21.69 12.34 -10.63
N LEU A 279 20.69 12.55 -9.78
CA LEU A 279 20.79 13.48 -8.66
C LEU A 279 21.85 13.05 -7.64
N ARG A 280 21.99 11.75 -7.40
CA ARG A 280 23.02 11.17 -6.53
C ARG A 280 24.42 11.45 -7.06
N LYS A 281 24.66 11.26 -8.36
CA LYS A 281 25.94 11.61 -9.01
C LYS A 281 26.29 13.08 -8.84
N ARG A 282 25.28 13.96 -8.76
CA ARG A 282 25.44 15.41 -8.53
C ARG A 282 25.42 15.82 -7.06
N LYS A 283 25.36 14.88 -6.10
CA LYS A 283 25.19 15.13 -4.65
C LYS A 283 23.96 16.01 -4.31
N LYS A 284 22.93 15.99 -5.17
CA LYS A 284 21.68 16.76 -5.02
C LYS A 284 20.45 15.89 -4.75
N GLU A 285 20.63 14.61 -4.43
CA GLU A 285 19.52 13.73 -4.07
C GLU A 285 18.85 14.23 -2.77
N PRO A 286 17.53 14.50 -2.75
CA PRO A 286 16.85 14.89 -1.52
C PRO A 286 16.92 13.77 -0.48
N SER A 287 16.93 14.14 0.80
CA SER A 287 16.84 13.17 1.90
C SER A 287 15.52 12.40 1.85
N THR A 288 15.44 11.23 2.49
CA THR A 288 14.20 10.44 2.52
C THR A 288 12.99 11.25 3.03
N PRO A 289 13.06 12.00 4.14
CA PRO A 289 11.99 12.92 4.52
C PRO A 289 11.67 13.97 3.44
N GLY A 290 12.70 14.53 2.79
CA GLY A 290 12.51 15.49 1.70
C GLY A 290 11.75 14.91 0.51
N LYS A 291 12.02 13.65 0.13
CA LYS A 291 11.28 12.95 -0.91
C LYS A 291 9.82 12.71 -0.51
N ILE A 292 9.56 12.32 0.74
CA ILE A 292 8.19 12.21 1.27
C ILE A 292 7.46 13.54 1.13
N GLY A 293 8.09 14.66 1.49
CA GLY A 293 7.51 16.01 1.35
C GLY A 293 7.16 16.37 -0.09
N ILE A 294 8.03 16.03 -1.06
CA ILE A 294 7.74 16.19 -2.49
C ILE A 294 6.54 15.31 -2.91
N GLY A 295 6.49 14.06 -2.44
CA GLY A 295 5.35 13.16 -2.68
C GLY A 295 4.04 13.75 -2.17
N MET A 296 4.02 14.30 -0.95
CA MET A 296 2.83 14.96 -0.38
C MET A 296 2.39 16.18 -1.19
N PHE A 297 3.34 16.99 -1.68
CA PHE A 297 3.03 18.11 -2.55
C PHE A 297 2.41 17.65 -3.87
N LEU A 298 2.96 16.61 -4.50
CA LEU A 298 2.44 16.03 -5.73
C LEU A 298 1.05 15.41 -5.54
N ALA A 299 0.77 14.80 -4.39
CA ALA A 299 -0.57 14.32 -4.05
C ALA A 299 -1.59 15.47 -4.01
N GLY A 300 -1.20 16.62 -3.43
CA GLY A 300 -2.02 17.84 -3.47
C GLY A 300 -2.25 18.36 -4.90
N LEU A 301 -1.22 18.29 -5.76
CA LEU A 301 -1.37 18.66 -7.17
C LEU A 301 -2.32 17.71 -7.92
N ALA A 302 -2.25 16.40 -7.65
CA ALA A 302 -3.14 15.42 -8.24
C ALA A 302 -4.62 15.73 -7.94
N PHE A 303 -4.97 16.01 -6.69
CA PHE A 303 -6.36 16.36 -6.34
C PHE A 303 -6.76 17.78 -6.76
N SER A 304 -5.81 18.69 -6.99
CA SER A 304 -6.10 19.99 -7.59
C SER A 304 -6.65 19.86 -9.02
N ILE A 305 -6.18 18.86 -9.78
CA ILE A 305 -6.76 18.50 -11.09
C ILE A 305 -8.24 18.15 -10.93
N MET A 306 -8.60 17.38 -9.90
CA MET A 306 -9.98 16.99 -9.62
C MET A 306 -10.86 18.15 -9.17
N ILE A 307 -10.33 19.15 -8.46
CA ILE A 307 -11.06 20.39 -8.17
C ILE A 307 -11.44 21.09 -9.47
N VAL A 308 -10.49 21.27 -10.39
CA VAL A 308 -10.73 21.93 -11.69
C VAL A 308 -11.74 21.12 -12.52
N ALA A 309 -11.61 19.80 -12.55
CA ALA A 309 -12.57 18.92 -13.22
C ALA A 309 -13.99 19.09 -12.63
N SER A 310 -14.10 19.12 -11.30
CA SER A 310 -15.37 19.30 -10.60
C SER A 310 -16.02 20.65 -10.93
N LEU A 311 -15.24 21.74 -10.95
CA LEU A 311 -15.74 23.07 -11.30
C LEU A 311 -16.21 23.18 -12.77
N LYS A 312 -15.66 22.37 -13.68
CA LYS A 312 -16.03 22.34 -15.11
C LYS A 312 -17.28 21.50 -15.43
N GLY A 313 -17.97 20.97 -14.44
CA GLY A 313 -19.23 20.24 -14.64
C GLY A 313 -19.38 18.98 -13.79
N GLY A 314 -18.30 18.51 -13.14
CA GLY A 314 -18.33 17.32 -12.29
C GLY A 314 -18.71 17.58 -10.84
N ASN A 315 -19.28 18.74 -10.48
CA ASN A 315 -19.44 19.14 -9.07
C ASN A 315 -20.62 18.48 -8.34
N LEU A 316 -21.59 17.97 -9.11
CA LEU A 316 -22.87 17.41 -8.67
C LEU A 316 -23.30 16.26 -9.61
N ASP A 317 -22.36 15.51 -10.18
CA ASP A 317 -22.64 14.46 -11.18
C ASP A 317 -23.39 14.92 -12.44
N ASN A 318 -23.43 16.24 -12.69
CA ASN A 318 -24.20 16.87 -13.77
C ASN A 318 -23.46 16.91 -15.12
N GLY A 319 -22.24 16.39 -15.22
CA GLY A 319 -21.39 16.53 -16.40
C GLY A 319 -20.72 15.22 -16.81
N ALA A 320 -20.77 14.88 -18.10
CA ALA A 320 -19.99 13.79 -18.67
C ALA A 320 -18.59 14.30 -19.04
N LEU A 321 -17.69 14.37 -18.05
CA LEU A 321 -16.32 14.87 -18.26
C LEU A 321 -15.46 13.88 -19.05
N SER A 322 -14.36 14.40 -19.61
CA SER A 322 -13.36 13.59 -20.31
C SER A 322 -12.63 12.63 -19.34
N PRO A 323 -12.39 11.36 -19.74
CA PRO A 323 -11.53 10.42 -19.02
C PRO A 323 -10.13 10.96 -18.67
N SER A 324 -9.62 11.93 -19.44
CA SER A 324 -8.30 12.52 -19.25
C SER A 324 -8.09 13.14 -17.88
N TRP A 325 -9.14 13.64 -17.22
CA TRP A 325 -9.04 14.21 -15.87
C TRP A 325 -8.61 13.15 -14.85
N LEU A 326 -9.29 12.00 -14.86
CA LEU A 326 -8.95 10.87 -13.98
C LEU A 326 -7.59 10.29 -14.33
N ILE A 327 -7.30 10.05 -15.62
CA ILE A 327 -6.01 9.50 -16.06
C ILE A 327 -4.84 10.39 -15.60
N SER A 328 -4.99 11.71 -15.73
CA SER A 328 -3.97 12.67 -15.28
C SER A 328 -3.83 12.69 -13.76
N THR A 329 -4.94 12.58 -13.02
CA THR A 329 -4.92 12.47 -11.55
C THR A 329 -4.19 11.20 -11.11
N TYR A 330 -4.49 10.03 -11.71
CA TYR A 330 -3.77 8.79 -11.42
C TYR A 330 -2.29 8.90 -11.77
N PHE A 331 -1.94 9.55 -12.89
CA PHE A 331 -0.55 9.75 -13.28
C PHE A 331 0.24 10.54 -12.22
N VAL A 332 -0.28 11.72 -11.81
CA VAL A 332 0.39 12.56 -10.80
C VAL A 332 0.40 11.87 -9.43
N MET A 333 -0.70 11.20 -9.05
CA MET A 333 -0.79 10.48 -7.78
C MET A 333 0.18 9.29 -7.72
N THR A 334 0.39 8.59 -8.83
CA THR A 334 1.39 7.51 -8.90
C THR A 334 2.81 8.07 -8.75
N ILE A 335 3.13 9.21 -9.36
CA ILE A 335 4.44 9.85 -9.12
C ILE A 335 4.57 10.20 -7.63
N ALA A 336 3.52 10.74 -6.99
CA ALA A 336 3.51 11.00 -5.56
C ALA A 336 3.80 9.73 -4.73
N GLU A 337 3.19 8.61 -5.09
CA GLU A 337 3.39 7.32 -4.44
C GLU A 337 4.82 6.80 -4.57
N LEU A 338 5.44 6.92 -5.75
CA LEU A 338 6.83 6.50 -5.98
C LEU A 338 7.83 7.28 -5.11
N PHE A 339 7.45 8.46 -4.63
CA PHE A 339 8.23 9.28 -3.69
C PHE A 339 7.98 8.92 -2.22
N LEU A 340 7.07 7.98 -1.91
CA LEU A 340 6.72 7.62 -0.54
C LEU A 340 6.81 6.11 -0.28
N SER A 341 6.15 5.28 -1.09
CA SER A 341 5.90 3.86 -0.80
C SER A 341 7.17 3.00 -0.70
N PRO A 342 8.11 3.00 -1.68
CA PRO A 342 9.34 2.19 -1.57
C PRO A 342 10.26 2.64 -0.43
N MET A 343 10.14 3.90 -0.02
CA MET A 343 11.06 4.52 0.94
C MET A 343 10.53 4.47 2.37
N GLY A 344 9.22 4.40 2.59
CA GLY A 344 8.60 4.38 3.91
C GLY A 344 9.07 3.21 4.77
N LEU A 345 8.91 1.97 4.28
CA LEU A 345 9.32 0.77 5.04
C LEU A 345 10.84 0.69 5.22
N SER A 346 11.63 1.03 4.19
CA SER A 346 13.10 1.09 4.28
C SER A 346 13.57 2.15 5.28
N PHE A 347 12.85 3.27 5.38
CA PHE A 347 13.13 4.32 6.35
C PHE A 347 12.89 3.84 7.78
N VAL A 348 11.76 3.19 8.04
CA VAL A 348 11.45 2.67 9.38
C VAL A 348 12.48 1.65 9.83
N SER A 349 12.84 0.69 8.97
CA SER A 349 13.82 -0.34 9.31
C SER A 349 15.21 0.22 9.59
N LYS A 350 15.65 1.25 8.84
CA LYS A 350 16.97 1.88 9.00
C LYS A 350 17.06 2.81 10.21
N ILE A 351 15.97 3.50 10.55
CA ILE A 351 15.97 4.54 11.58
C ILE A 351 15.56 4.00 12.94
N ALA A 352 14.69 2.99 13.01
CA ALA A 352 14.20 2.45 14.27
C ALA A 352 15.34 1.92 15.15
N PRO A 353 15.35 2.25 16.47
CA PRO A 353 16.25 1.63 17.42
C PRO A 353 16.13 0.11 17.38
N GLU A 354 17.23 -0.62 17.54
CA GLU A 354 17.28 -2.09 17.40
C GLU A 354 16.24 -2.80 18.28
N ARG A 355 16.15 -2.41 19.55
CA ARG A 355 15.16 -2.94 20.51
C ARG A 355 13.70 -2.68 20.12
N MET A 356 13.43 -1.69 19.28
CA MET A 356 12.08 -1.24 18.93
C MET A 356 11.75 -1.39 17.44
N ARG A 357 12.60 -2.05 16.63
CA ARG A 357 12.37 -2.21 15.18
C ARG A 357 11.00 -2.81 14.88
N GLY A 358 10.63 -3.91 15.55
CA GLY A 358 9.32 -4.54 15.40
C GLY A 358 8.16 -3.61 15.75
N THR A 359 8.26 -2.90 16.88
CA THR A 359 7.25 -1.92 17.32
C THR A 359 7.09 -0.77 16.33
N MET A 360 8.19 -0.26 15.78
CA MET A 360 8.14 0.85 14.81
C MET A 360 7.59 0.41 13.46
N MET A 361 7.91 -0.81 13.00
CA MET A 361 7.25 -1.40 11.82
C MET A 361 5.75 -1.58 12.07
N GLY A 362 5.37 -1.98 13.28
CA GLY A 362 3.98 -1.99 13.73
C GLY A 362 3.30 -0.62 13.62
N GLY A 363 3.97 0.42 14.12
CA GLY A 363 3.50 1.80 14.05
C GLY A 363 3.26 2.30 12.62
N TRP A 364 4.07 1.88 11.64
CA TRP A 364 3.84 2.21 10.22
C TRP A 364 2.55 1.60 9.68
N PHE A 365 2.28 0.33 9.98
CA PHE A 365 1.05 -0.32 9.58
C PHE A 365 -0.16 0.28 10.29
N THR A 366 -0.04 0.63 11.57
CA THR A 366 -1.09 1.35 12.31
C THR A 366 -1.38 2.72 11.69
N ALA A 367 -0.36 3.50 11.32
CA ALA A 367 -0.55 4.77 10.63
C ALA A 367 -1.24 4.59 9.26
N THR A 368 -0.86 3.55 8.52
CA THR A 368 -1.51 3.19 7.25
C THR A 368 -2.97 2.81 7.49
N ALA A 369 -3.27 2.00 8.51
CA ALA A 369 -4.63 1.62 8.88
C ALA A 369 -5.50 2.83 9.25
N ILE A 370 -4.97 3.76 10.03
CA ILE A 370 -5.68 5.01 10.38
C ILE A 370 -5.95 5.83 9.11
N GLY A 371 -4.97 6.01 8.23
CA GLY A 371 -5.16 6.70 6.96
C GLY A 371 -6.25 6.07 6.09
N ASN A 372 -6.28 4.73 6.01
CA ASN A 372 -7.32 3.99 5.29
C ASN A 372 -8.71 4.17 5.90
N TYR A 373 -8.83 4.12 7.23
CA TYR A 373 -10.08 4.41 7.91
C TYR A 373 -10.56 5.83 7.62
N LEU A 374 -9.65 6.81 7.72
CA LEU A 374 -9.95 8.21 7.40
C LEU A 374 -10.34 8.41 5.93
N SER A 375 -9.80 7.61 5.00
CA SER A 375 -10.23 7.63 3.60
C SER A 375 -11.72 7.34 3.48
N GLY A 376 -12.20 6.28 4.14
CA GLY A 376 -13.64 5.96 4.16
C GLY A 376 -14.47 7.01 4.91
N PHE A 377 -13.98 7.50 6.06
CA PHE A 377 -14.65 8.56 6.83
C PHE A 377 -14.83 9.84 6.01
N ILE A 378 -13.80 10.32 5.32
CA ILE A 378 -13.93 11.47 4.41
C ILE A 378 -14.83 11.11 3.24
N GLY A 379 -14.70 9.91 2.69
CA GLY A 379 -15.56 9.36 1.64
C GLY A 379 -17.06 9.41 1.98
N SER A 380 -17.42 9.26 3.25
CA SER A 380 -18.80 9.38 3.73
C SER A 380 -19.47 10.74 3.43
N PHE A 381 -18.69 11.77 3.14
CA PHE A 381 -19.20 13.10 2.77
C PHE A 381 -19.29 13.32 1.26
N TYR A 382 -18.81 12.38 0.43
CA TYR A 382 -18.72 12.54 -1.02
C TYR A 382 -20.09 12.86 -1.67
N GLY A 383 -21.16 12.18 -1.26
CA GLY A 383 -22.51 12.40 -1.80
C GLY A 383 -23.23 13.64 -1.28
N THR A 384 -22.77 14.26 -0.19
CA THR A 384 -23.44 15.44 0.41
C THR A 384 -22.70 16.74 0.11
N TRP A 385 -21.39 16.67 -0.11
CA TRP A 385 -20.56 17.84 -0.43
C TRP A 385 -20.44 18.02 -1.93
N ARG A 386 -20.17 19.26 -2.36
CA ARG A 386 -19.74 19.48 -3.75
C ARG A 386 -18.41 18.76 -3.97
N HIS A 387 -18.21 18.12 -5.12
CA HIS A 387 -16.96 17.39 -5.37
C HIS A 387 -15.71 18.29 -5.29
N SER A 388 -15.81 19.55 -5.72
CA SER A 388 -14.75 20.56 -5.53
C SER A 388 -14.40 20.79 -4.06
N THR A 389 -15.39 20.86 -3.16
CA THR A 389 -15.14 21.01 -1.71
C THR A 389 -14.55 19.74 -1.11
N PHE A 390 -15.01 18.57 -1.56
CA PHE A 390 -14.46 17.28 -1.16
C PHE A 390 -12.97 17.16 -1.53
N PHE A 391 -12.63 17.40 -2.80
CA PHE A 391 -11.25 17.33 -3.26
C PHE A 391 -10.38 18.44 -2.65
N ALA A 392 -10.94 19.62 -2.34
CA ALA A 392 -10.22 20.68 -1.63
C ALA A 392 -9.72 20.23 -0.25
N VAL A 393 -10.50 19.45 0.50
CA VAL A 393 -10.04 18.90 1.79
C VAL A 393 -8.83 17.97 1.60
N LEU A 394 -8.82 17.15 0.55
CA LEU A 394 -7.68 16.26 0.24
C LEU A 394 -6.44 17.06 -0.18
N VAL A 395 -6.62 18.13 -0.96
CA VAL A 395 -5.54 19.06 -1.33
C VAL A 395 -4.95 19.72 -0.09
N LEU A 396 -5.80 20.28 0.78
CA LEU A 396 -5.36 20.96 2.00
C LEU A 396 -4.63 19.99 2.94
N ALA A 397 -5.15 18.78 3.15
CA ALA A 397 -4.49 17.76 3.97
C ALA A 397 -3.10 17.38 3.40
N SER A 398 -3.02 17.19 2.08
CA SER A 398 -1.76 16.82 1.41
C SER A 398 -0.73 17.95 1.46
N LEU A 399 -1.14 19.18 1.19
CA LEU A 399 -0.25 20.35 1.24
C LEU A 399 0.16 20.71 2.68
N PHE A 400 -0.73 20.53 3.65
CA PHE A 400 -0.41 20.69 5.07
C PHE A 400 0.67 19.68 5.49
N SER A 401 0.54 18.42 5.11
CA SER A 401 1.59 17.41 5.32
C SER A 401 2.90 17.76 4.64
N ALA A 402 2.87 18.25 3.39
CA ALA A 402 4.07 18.72 2.69
C ALA A 402 4.75 19.88 3.44
N PHE A 403 3.96 20.86 3.91
CA PHE A 403 4.43 21.98 4.71
C PHE A 403 5.05 21.53 6.03
N LEU A 404 4.41 20.60 6.76
CA LEU A 404 4.96 20.03 7.99
C LEU A 404 6.32 19.34 7.76
N VAL A 405 6.46 18.58 6.67
CA VAL A 405 7.75 17.98 6.30
C VAL A 405 8.80 19.07 6.07
N LEU A 406 8.47 20.11 5.30
CA LEU A 406 9.40 21.21 4.99
C LEU A 406 9.84 21.95 6.26
N LEU A 407 8.89 22.27 7.15
CA LEU A 407 9.14 22.93 8.43
C LEU A 407 10.07 22.09 9.32
N LEU A 408 9.85 20.77 9.35
CA LEU A 408 10.59 19.84 10.21
C LEU A 408 11.81 19.23 9.51
N LEU A 409 12.10 19.59 8.26
CA LEU A 409 13.07 18.90 7.40
C LEU A 409 14.47 18.88 8.01
N LYS A 410 14.92 20.00 8.58
CA LYS A 410 16.24 20.10 9.23
C LYS A 410 16.34 19.12 10.40
N ARG A 411 15.30 19.06 11.24
CA ARG A 411 15.23 18.18 12.42
C ARG A 411 15.14 16.72 12.02
N LEU A 412 14.28 16.39 11.04
CA LEU A 412 14.13 15.05 10.51
C LEU A 412 15.45 14.57 9.89
N LYS A 413 16.09 15.39 9.05
CA LYS A 413 17.39 15.07 8.43
C LYS A 413 18.47 14.80 9.49
N HIS A 414 18.52 15.60 10.56
CA HIS A 414 19.48 15.40 11.65
C HIS A 414 19.23 14.10 12.43
N ALA A 415 17.96 13.78 12.72
CA ALA A 415 17.60 12.55 13.41
C ALA A 415 17.85 11.30 12.54
N THR A 416 17.84 11.45 11.21
CA THR A 416 17.91 10.34 10.25
C THR A 416 19.26 10.19 9.56
N ARG A 417 20.29 10.94 9.97
CA ARG A 417 21.68 10.72 9.50
C ARG A 417 22.12 9.29 9.82
N SER A 418 22.97 8.73 8.96
CA SER A 418 23.45 7.36 9.14
C SER A 418 24.21 7.22 10.46
N LYS A 419 24.26 6.01 11.03
CA LYS A 419 25.08 5.76 12.23
C LYS A 419 26.56 6.11 11.97
N ILE A 420 27.04 5.95 10.72
CA ILE A 420 28.42 6.23 10.30
C ILE A 420 28.67 7.73 10.23
N ASP A 421 27.75 8.51 9.64
CA ASP A 421 27.91 9.97 9.49
C ASP A 421 28.04 10.69 10.84
N LYS A 422 27.39 10.16 11.88
CA LYS A 422 27.49 10.73 13.25
C LYS A 422 28.77 10.32 13.97
N ILE A 423 29.32 9.14 13.66
CA ILE A 423 30.60 8.69 14.22
C ILE A 423 31.74 9.47 13.56
N GLU A 424 31.67 9.75 12.26
CA GLU A 424 32.62 10.65 11.59
C GLU A 424 32.58 12.06 12.20
N ASP A 425 31.39 12.64 12.42
CA ASP A 425 31.25 13.94 13.10
C ASP A 425 31.78 13.92 14.56
N GLU A 426 31.56 12.84 15.32
CA GLU A 426 32.07 12.68 16.71
C GLU A 426 33.60 12.51 16.74
N LEU A 427 34.16 11.71 15.83
CA LEU A 427 35.61 11.54 15.68
C LEU A 427 36.29 12.82 15.18
N GLU A 428 35.67 13.57 14.26
CA GLU A 428 36.15 14.89 13.83
C GLU A 428 36.09 15.90 14.97
N ALA A 429 35.02 15.90 15.77
CA ALA A 429 34.90 16.77 16.94
C ALA A 429 35.92 16.44 18.04
N GLU A 430 36.21 15.16 18.26
CA GLU A 430 37.27 14.70 19.19
C GLU A 430 38.68 14.99 18.66
N ALA A 431 38.89 14.95 17.35
CA ALA A 431 40.18 15.31 16.73
C ALA A 431 40.48 16.82 16.74
N LEU A 432 39.47 17.66 17.02
CA LEU A 432 39.57 19.11 17.13
C LEU A 432 39.71 19.63 18.57
N VAL A 433 39.67 18.73 19.56
CA VAL A 433 39.95 18.98 20.99
C VAL A 433 41.34 18.45 21.32
#